data_AF-A0A2G4QZB1-F1
#
_entry.id   AF-A0A2G4QZB1-F1
#
_cell.length_a   1.000
_cell.length_b   1.000
_cell.length_c   1.000
_cell.angle_alpha   90.00
_cell.angle_beta   90.00
_cell.angle_gamma   90.00
#
_symmetry.space_group_name_H-M   'P 1'
#
loop_
_entity.id
_entity.type
_entity.pdbx_description
1 polymer ?
#
loop_
_entity_poly.entity_id
_entity_poly.type
_entity_poly.pdbx_seq_one_letter_code
_entity_poly.pdbx_strand_id
1 'polypeptide(L)'
;MFNGLIREIAKVKFYQNNILSLNAKYRPKIGDSIAVNGACLSVISVQKNGFELELSKESRTHLALENLKDRVHIEPALRYKDRIDGHLMQGHIDGLGVLEKIVPNENGLDFYLSLPAHLMPLMANKGSIGVDGVSLTINEVFESQIRLTLIPLSLKDTLFKEYKIGRRIHIESDLLARYIRSQLQAKKGLSWEEVERISYLY
;
A
#
# COMPACT_ATOMS: atom_id res chain seq x y z
N MET A 1 -11.20 -0.17 5.04
CA MET A 1 -10.34 0.95 4.60
C MET A 1 -9.32 1.24 5.69
N PHE A 2 -8.18 1.77 5.28
CA PHE A 2 -6.98 2.03 6.08
C PHE A 2 -6.53 3.47 5.80
N ASN A 3 -5.61 3.99 6.61
CA ASN A 3 -5.00 5.31 6.36
C ASN A 3 -3.48 5.26 6.10
N GLY A 4 -2.88 4.08 6.14
CA GLY A 4 -1.47 3.86 5.85
C GLY A 4 -0.54 4.26 7.00
N LEU A 5 -1.04 4.29 8.23
CA LEU A 5 -0.26 4.49 9.45
C LEU A 5 -0.10 3.15 10.17
N ILE A 6 1.11 2.60 10.08
CA ILE A 6 1.41 1.30 10.70
C ILE A 6 1.18 1.38 12.20
N ARG A 7 0.34 0.48 12.71
CA ARG A 7 0.01 0.43 14.14
C ARG A 7 0.95 -0.48 14.90
N GLU A 8 1.40 -1.54 14.26
CA GLU A 8 2.29 -2.49 14.86
C GLU A 8 3.15 -3.19 13.80
N ILE A 9 4.37 -3.53 14.17
CA ILE A 9 5.21 -4.46 13.42
C ILE A 9 5.06 -5.83 14.07
N ALA A 10 4.26 -6.69 13.46
CA ALA A 10 3.97 -8.03 13.97
C ALA A 10 5.05 -9.03 13.57
N LYS A 11 5.26 -10.07 14.38
CA LYS A 11 6.16 -11.17 14.05
C LYS A 11 5.39 -12.30 13.35
N VAL A 12 5.87 -12.78 12.22
CA VAL A 12 5.29 -13.93 11.54
C VAL A 12 5.66 -15.21 12.29
N LYS A 13 4.65 -16.02 12.64
CA LYS A 13 4.86 -17.37 13.18
C LYS A 13 5.08 -18.36 12.04
N PHE A 14 4.17 -18.34 11.06
CA PHE A 14 4.29 -19.11 9.81
C PHE A 14 3.36 -18.53 8.75
N TYR A 15 3.64 -18.87 7.49
CA TYR A 15 2.72 -18.74 6.37
C TYR A 15 2.69 -20.07 5.61
N GLN A 16 1.58 -20.80 5.68
CA GLN A 16 1.42 -22.14 5.09
C GLN A 16 -0.04 -22.35 4.72
N ASN A 17 -0.31 -23.07 3.63
CA ASN A 17 -1.67 -23.38 3.17
C ASN A 17 -2.60 -22.16 3.10
N ASN A 18 -2.06 -21.02 2.65
CA ASN A 18 -2.74 -19.71 2.57
C ASN A 18 -3.11 -19.07 3.91
N ILE A 19 -2.72 -19.68 5.03
CA ILE A 19 -2.93 -19.15 6.38
C ILE A 19 -1.65 -18.45 6.83
N LEU A 20 -1.79 -17.18 7.17
CA LEU A 20 -0.75 -16.36 7.79
C LEU A 20 -1.03 -16.26 9.29
N SER A 21 -0.12 -16.77 10.11
CA SER A 21 -0.20 -16.71 11.56
C SER A 21 0.77 -15.66 12.11
N LEU A 22 0.24 -14.71 12.88
CA LEU A 22 1.00 -13.59 13.42
C LEU A 22 1.05 -13.65 14.95
N ASN A 23 2.16 -13.18 15.51
CA ASN A 23 2.27 -12.75 16.89
C ASN A 23 2.23 -11.22 16.92
N ALA A 24 1.21 -10.69 17.59
CA ALA A 24 0.95 -9.26 17.70
C ALA A 24 0.40 -8.93 19.09
N LYS A 25 0.47 -7.67 19.51
CA LYS A 25 -0.18 -7.09 20.68
C LYS A 25 -1.62 -6.70 20.37
N TYR A 26 -1.91 -6.26 19.14
CA TYR A 26 -3.27 -6.01 18.69
C TYR A 26 -4.16 -7.26 18.84
N ARG A 27 -5.42 -7.04 19.23
CA ARG A 27 -6.41 -8.10 19.48
C ARG A 27 -7.64 -7.84 18.61
N PRO A 28 -7.71 -8.44 17.40
CA PRO A 28 -8.89 -8.36 16.55
C PRO A 28 -10.02 -9.28 17.03
N LYS A 29 -11.19 -9.12 16.43
CA LYS A 29 -12.26 -10.11 16.41
C LYS A 29 -12.20 -10.93 15.13
N ILE A 30 -12.79 -12.12 15.15
CA ILE A 30 -12.99 -12.91 13.93
C ILE A 30 -13.82 -12.08 12.94
N GLY A 31 -13.39 -12.05 11.68
CA GLY A 31 -13.99 -11.25 10.61
C GLY A 31 -13.44 -9.83 10.49
N ASP A 32 -12.64 -9.34 11.43
CA ASP A 32 -12.01 -8.01 11.31
C ASP A 32 -11.04 -8.00 10.10
N SER A 33 -10.98 -6.85 9.41
CA SER A 33 -10.03 -6.61 8.33
C SER A 33 -8.74 -5.99 8.87
N ILE A 34 -7.61 -6.61 8.55
CA ILE A 34 -6.26 -6.16 8.90
C ILE A 34 -5.43 -6.03 7.62
N ALA A 35 -4.85 -4.86 7.38
CA ALA A 35 -3.85 -4.69 6.34
C ALA A 35 -2.52 -5.29 6.82
N VAL A 36 -1.97 -6.23 6.07
CA VAL A 36 -0.65 -6.82 6.31
C VAL A 36 0.28 -6.48 5.16
N ASN A 37 1.33 -5.70 5.45
CA ASN A 37 2.14 -5.04 4.40
C ASN A 37 1.22 -4.36 3.37
N GLY A 38 0.16 -3.70 3.83
CA GLY A 38 -0.86 -3.06 2.99
C GLY A 38 -1.98 -3.97 2.52
N ALA A 39 -1.76 -5.27 2.33
CA ALA A 39 -2.80 -6.16 1.81
C ALA A 39 -3.92 -6.39 2.83
N CYS A 40 -5.17 -6.07 2.47
CA CYS A 40 -6.34 -6.28 3.30
C CYS A 40 -6.66 -7.78 3.42
N LEU A 41 -6.56 -8.32 4.63
CA LEU A 41 -6.84 -9.72 4.95
C LEU A 41 -7.86 -9.84 6.08
N SER A 42 -8.59 -10.96 6.09
CA SER A 42 -9.65 -11.22 7.08
C SER A 42 -9.19 -12.15 8.19
N VAL A 43 -9.49 -11.80 9.44
CA VAL A 43 -9.14 -12.62 10.61
C VAL A 43 -10.04 -13.85 10.68
N ILE A 44 -9.42 -15.03 10.67
CA ILE A 44 -10.13 -16.33 10.73
C ILE A 44 -10.01 -17.01 12.09
N SER A 45 -9.00 -16.67 12.89
CA SER A 45 -8.78 -17.26 14.22
C SER A 45 -8.03 -16.29 15.12
N VAL A 46 -8.39 -16.26 16.40
CA VAL A 46 -7.76 -15.40 17.43
C VAL A 46 -7.15 -16.29 18.50
N GLN A 47 -5.89 -16.04 18.83
CA GLN A 47 -5.09 -16.79 19.80
C GLN A 47 -4.64 -15.88 20.94
N LYS A 48 -4.17 -16.49 22.04
CA LYS A 48 -3.69 -15.73 23.22
C LYS A 48 -2.63 -14.67 22.87
N ASN A 49 -1.71 -15.00 21.94
CA ASN A 49 -0.57 -14.18 21.55
C ASN A 49 -0.58 -13.86 20.04
N GLY A 50 -1.76 -13.55 19.47
CA GLY A 50 -1.87 -13.15 18.07
C GLY A 50 -3.12 -13.69 17.39
N PHE A 51 -3.08 -13.80 16.08
CA PHE A 51 -4.24 -14.17 15.26
C PHE A 51 -3.79 -14.73 13.91
N GLU A 52 -4.73 -15.32 13.20
CA GLU A 52 -4.52 -15.89 11.88
C GLU A 52 -5.42 -15.21 10.85
N LEU A 53 -4.85 -15.04 9.66
CA LEU A 53 -5.48 -14.43 8.51
C LEU A 53 -5.42 -15.40 7.34
N GLU A 54 -6.40 -15.34 6.45
CA GLU A 54 -6.42 -16.15 5.24
C GLU A 54 -6.22 -15.29 3.99
N LEU A 55 -5.37 -15.78 3.09
CA LEU A 55 -5.09 -15.15 1.80
C LEU A 55 -5.89 -15.83 0.69
N SER A 56 -6.72 -15.05 0.00
CA SER A 56 -7.43 -15.52 -1.18
C SER A 56 -6.48 -15.89 -2.32
N LYS A 57 -6.95 -16.70 -3.28
CA LYS A 57 -6.17 -17.00 -4.50
C LYS A 57 -5.78 -15.74 -5.27
N GLU A 58 -6.71 -14.79 -5.38
CA GLU A 58 -6.51 -13.52 -6.06
C GLU A 58 -5.43 -12.68 -5.35
N SER A 59 -5.50 -12.56 -4.03
CA SER A 59 -4.48 -11.81 -3.27
C SER A 59 -3.09 -12.41 -3.51
N ARG A 60 -2.96 -13.74 -3.48
CA ARG A 60 -1.65 -14.40 -3.63
C ARG A 60 -0.97 -14.17 -4.97
N THR A 61 -1.70 -13.84 -6.04
CA THR A 61 -1.07 -13.57 -7.35
C THR A 61 -0.42 -12.19 -7.43
N HIS A 62 -0.84 -11.26 -6.57
CA HIS A 62 -0.37 -9.86 -6.59
C HIS A 62 0.58 -9.50 -5.45
N LEU A 63 0.81 -10.42 -4.50
CA LEU A 63 1.63 -10.19 -3.31
C LEU A 63 3.03 -10.81 -3.42
N ALA A 64 4.01 -10.14 -2.81
CA ALA A 64 5.34 -10.66 -2.56
C ALA A 64 5.30 -11.59 -1.34
N LEU A 65 4.84 -12.83 -1.54
CA LEU A 65 4.65 -13.82 -0.48
C LEU A 65 5.96 -14.15 0.29
N GLU A 66 7.11 -13.98 -0.36
CA GLU A 66 8.44 -14.11 0.25
C GLU A 66 8.69 -13.12 1.40
N ASN A 67 7.89 -12.04 1.48
CA ASN A 67 7.93 -11.05 2.55
C ASN A 67 7.00 -11.38 3.72
N LEU A 68 6.16 -12.42 3.61
CA LEU A 68 5.31 -12.90 4.71
C LEU A 68 6.10 -13.84 5.62
N LYS A 69 7.24 -13.34 6.11
CA LYS A 69 8.17 -14.01 7.02
C LYS A 69 8.79 -12.98 7.95
N ASP A 70 9.39 -13.45 9.05
CA ASP A 70 10.04 -12.63 10.06
C ASP A 70 9.12 -11.57 10.67
N ARG A 71 8.98 -10.41 10.02
CA ARG A 71 8.16 -9.29 10.48
C ARG A 71 7.37 -8.65 9.34
N VAL A 72 6.19 -8.18 9.68
CA VAL A 72 5.27 -7.51 8.75
C VAL A 72 4.65 -6.28 9.39
N HIS A 73 4.36 -5.26 8.58
CA HIS A 73 3.50 -4.16 9.00
C HIS A 73 2.08 -4.67 9.20
N ILE A 74 1.42 -4.25 10.28
CA ILE A 74 -0.02 -4.42 10.43
C ILE A 74 -0.72 -3.09 10.74
N GLU A 75 -1.88 -2.92 10.12
CA GLU A 75 -2.81 -1.82 10.37
C GLU A 75 -4.25 -2.36 10.41
N PRO A 76 -4.96 -2.24 11.55
CA PRO A 76 -6.38 -2.54 11.60
C PRO A 76 -7.22 -1.55 10.78
N ALA A 77 -8.36 -2.01 10.26
CA ALA A 77 -9.27 -1.12 9.54
C ALA A 77 -9.71 0.07 10.40
N LEU A 78 -9.85 1.23 9.74
CA LEU A 78 -10.33 2.46 10.36
C LEU A 78 -11.70 2.29 10.99
N ARG A 79 -11.88 2.91 12.15
CA ARG A 79 -13.17 3.05 12.83
C ARG A 79 -13.82 4.38 12.47
N TYR A 80 -15.13 4.44 12.68
CA TYR A 80 -15.87 5.69 12.55
C TYR A 80 -15.29 6.74 13.52
N LYS A 81 -15.01 7.94 12.99
CA LYS A 81 -14.34 9.08 13.67
C LYS A 81 -12.82 8.95 13.87
N ASP A 82 -12.17 7.94 13.30
CA ASP A 82 -10.70 7.92 13.28
C ASP A 82 -10.15 9.06 12.42
N ARG A 83 -9.00 9.60 12.83
CA ARG A 83 -8.23 10.54 12.02
C ARG A 83 -7.61 9.83 10.82
N ILE A 84 -7.52 10.54 9.70
CA ILE A 84 -6.81 10.10 8.50
C ILE A 84 -5.59 11.02 8.35
N ASP A 85 -4.47 10.66 8.97
CA ASP A 85 -3.24 11.48 8.88
C ASP A 85 -2.35 11.06 7.69
N GLY A 86 -2.61 9.91 7.08
CA GLY A 86 -2.06 9.51 5.78
C GLY A 86 -3.03 9.82 4.63
N HIS A 87 -3.38 8.81 3.84
CA HIS A 87 -4.41 8.92 2.79
C HIS A 87 -5.33 7.70 2.79
N LEU A 88 -6.47 7.78 2.10
CA LEU A 88 -7.41 6.67 2.05
C LEU A 88 -6.84 5.50 1.27
N MET A 89 -6.62 4.39 1.96
CA MET A 89 -6.17 3.12 1.40
C MET A 89 -7.27 2.07 1.54
N GLN A 90 -7.39 1.20 0.54
CA GLN A 90 -8.29 0.06 0.55
C GLN A 90 -7.59 -1.21 1.02
N GLY A 91 -6.26 -1.27 0.90
CA GLY A 91 -5.47 -2.47 1.09
C GLY A 91 -5.57 -3.42 -0.10
N HIS A 92 -5.82 -2.87 -1.28
CA HIS A 92 -5.87 -3.60 -2.55
C HIS A 92 -4.59 -3.28 -3.32
N ILE A 93 -3.65 -4.23 -3.28
CA ILE A 93 -2.34 -4.08 -3.91
C ILE A 93 -2.52 -4.15 -5.44
N ASP A 94 -2.13 -3.08 -6.13
CA ASP A 94 -2.22 -2.99 -7.59
C ASP A 94 -1.10 -3.77 -8.28
N GLY A 95 0.04 -3.90 -7.62
CA GLY A 95 1.18 -4.63 -8.14
C GLY A 95 2.41 -4.52 -7.26
N LEU A 96 3.53 -4.94 -7.83
CA LEU A 96 4.80 -5.08 -7.11
C LEU A 96 5.85 -4.17 -7.73
N GLY A 97 6.38 -3.27 -6.90
CA GLY A 97 7.59 -2.51 -7.21
C GLY A 97 8.85 -3.26 -6.76
N VAL A 98 10.02 -2.78 -7.16
CA VAL A 98 11.32 -3.27 -6.68
C VAL A 98 12.14 -2.11 -6.14
N LEU A 99 12.74 -2.30 -4.97
CA LEU A 99 13.68 -1.32 -4.41
C LEU A 99 15.02 -1.38 -5.14
N GLU A 100 15.34 -0.32 -5.88
CA GLU A 100 16.56 -0.26 -6.70
C GLU A 100 17.72 0.43 -5.99
N LYS A 101 17.42 1.46 -5.19
CA LYS A 101 18.45 2.31 -4.60
C LYS A 101 17.98 2.92 -3.27
N ILE A 102 18.90 3.01 -2.31
CA ILE A 102 18.74 3.81 -1.10
C ILE A 102 19.89 4.83 -1.07
N VAL A 103 19.57 6.11 -0.85
CA VAL A 103 20.57 7.20 -0.80
C VAL A 103 20.36 8.01 0.48
N PRO A 104 21.41 8.29 1.27
CA PRO A 104 21.31 9.24 2.36
C PRO A 104 20.92 10.64 1.89
N ASN A 105 20.04 11.28 2.64
CA ASN A 105 19.61 12.67 2.45
C ASN A 105 19.86 13.45 3.75
N GLU A 106 19.86 14.77 3.70
CA GLU A 106 20.19 15.65 4.84
C GLU A 106 19.41 15.29 6.12
N ASN A 107 18.13 14.93 5.98
CA ASN A 107 17.26 14.54 7.09
C ASN A 107 16.47 13.24 6.81
N GLY A 108 17.13 12.23 6.25
CA GLY A 108 16.47 10.94 6.00
C GLY A 108 17.16 10.06 4.99
N LEU A 109 16.38 9.16 4.39
CA LEU A 109 16.82 8.26 3.32
C LEU A 109 15.88 8.41 2.14
N ASP A 110 16.45 8.54 0.95
CA ASP A 110 15.73 8.47 -0.31
C ASP A 110 15.70 7.03 -0.81
N PHE A 111 14.51 6.54 -1.13
CA PHE A 111 14.25 5.23 -1.71
C PHE A 111 13.80 5.41 -3.16
N TYR A 112 14.42 4.67 -4.06
CA TYR A 112 14.05 4.63 -5.48
C TYR A 112 13.41 3.28 -5.77
N LEU A 113 12.14 3.32 -6.18
CA LEU A 113 11.37 2.12 -6.47
C LEU A 113 11.08 2.07 -7.97
N SER A 114 11.48 0.98 -8.63
CA SER A 114 11.01 0.67 -9.98
C SER A 114 9.59 0.10 -9.90
N LEU A 115 8.74 0.53 -10.83
CA LEU A 115 7.35 0.11 -10.89
C LEU A 115 7.02 -0.45 -12.28
N PRO A 116 6.12 -1.44 -12.37
CA PRO A 116 5.56 -1.88 -13.64
C PRO A 116 4.94 -0.72 -14.44
N ALA A 117 5.09 -0.75 -15.77
CA ALA A 117 4.62 0.31 -16.65
C ALA A 117 3.12 0.64 -16.50
N HIS A 118 2.29 -0.34 -16.14
CA HIS A 118 0.85 -0.12 -15.94
C HIS A 118 0.52 0.68 -14.67
N LEU A 119 1.43 0.75 -13.68
CA LEU A 119 1.26 1.56 -12.47
C LEU A 119 1.72 3.01 -12.64
N MET A 120 2.69 3.25 -13.54
CA MET A 120 3.26 4.59 -13.74
C MET A 120 2.22 5.69 -14.03
N PRO A 121 1.16 5.46 -14.83
CA PRO A 121 0.11 6.46 -15.06
C PRO A 121 -0.73 6.84 -13.84
N LEU A 122 -0.58 6.11 -12.72
CA LEU A 122 -1.25 6.39 -11.45
C LEU A 122 -0.36 7.19 -10.49
N MET A 123 0.91 7.38 -10.83
CA MET A 123 1.89 8.08 -10.01
C MET A 123 1.89 9.57 -10.36
N ALA A 124 1.92 10.43 -9.33
CA ALA A 124 1.99 11.87 -9.50
C ALA A 124 3.03 12.46 -8.57
N ASN A 125 3.79 13.46 -9.05
CA ASN A 125 4.67 14.25 -8.19
C ASN A 125 3.84 14.88 -7.07
N LYS A 126 4.29 14.72 -5.82
CA LYS A 126 3.59 15.14 -4.60
C LYS A 126 2.26 14.41 -4.34
N GLY A 127 1.95 13.36 -5.10
CA GLY A 127 0.82 12.47 -4.84
C GLY A 127 1.10 11.50 -3.70
N SER A 128 0.04 10.84 -3.23
CA SER A 128 0.13 9.79 -2.22
C SER A 128 0.32 8.40 -2.84
N ILE A 129 0.97 7.51 -2.09
CA ILE A 129 1.16 6.11 -2.47
C ILE A 129 1.24 5.24 -1.20
N GLY A 130 0.66 4.05 -1.28
CA GLY A 130 0.81 2.99 -0.29
C GLY A 130 1.99 2.08 -0.64
N VAL A 131 2.96 1.95 0.25
CA VAL A 131 4.17 1.14 0.04
C VAL A 131 4.32 0.17 1.21
N ASP A 132 4.08 -1.13 0.97
CA ASP A 132 3.91 -2.15 2.03
C ASP A 132 2.96 -1.67 3.15
N GLY A 133 1.89 -0.97 2.76
CA GLY A 133 0.88 -0.42 3.68
C GLY A 133 1.25 0.90 4.34
N VAL A 134 2.42 1.46 4.08
CA VAL A 134 2.81 2.79 4.60
C VAL A 134 2.35 3.86 3.62
N SER A 135 1.57 4.82 4.10
CA SER A 135 1.21 6.02 3.34
C SER A 135 2.42 6.94 3.21
N LEU A 136 2.87 7.18 1.98
CA LEU A 136 4.01 8.03 1.67
C LEU A 136 3.65 9.07 0.60
N THR A 137 4.46 10.13 0.53
CA THR A 137 4.39 11.13 -0.54
C THR A 137 5.42 10.81 -1.61
N ILE A 138 5.00 10.81 -2.88
CA ILE A 138 5.91 10.69 -4.02
C ILE A 138 6.67 12.01 -4.17
N ASN A 139 7.99 11.97 -3.97
CA ASN A 139 8.83 13.15 -4.12
C ASN A 139 9.09 13.46 -5.59
N GLU A 140 9.27 12.43 -6.41
CA GLU A 140 9.62 12.53 -7.82
C GLU A 140 9.14 11.31 -8.59
N VAL A 141 8.66 11.52 -9.82
CA VAL A 141 8.28 10.47 -10.77
C VAL A 141 9.21 10.54 -11.98
N PHE A 142 9.85 9.42 -12.28
CA PHE A 142 10.66 9.20 -13.49
C PHE A 142 9.87 8.34 -14.50
N GLU A 143 10.52 7.88 -15.57
CA GLU A 143 9.87 7.07 -16.62
C GLU A 143 9.35 5.71 -16.09
N SER A 144 10.14 5.02 -15.27
CA SER A 144 9.82 3.68 -14.74
C SER A 144 10.08 3.56 -13.23
N GLN A 145 10.33 4.68 -12.57
CA GLN A 145 10.69 4.72 -11.14
C GLN A 145 10.02 5.88 -10.43
N ILE A 146 9.92 5.76 -9.11
CA ILE A 146 9.56 6.86 -8.21
C ILE A 146 10.62 7.04 -7.14
N ARG A 147 10.73 8.26 -6.62
CA ARG A 147 11.54 8.60 -5.44
C ARG A 147 10.64 8.91 -4.25
N LEU A 148 11.00 8.34 -3.11
CA LEU A 148 10.35 8.57 -1.82
C LEU A 148 11.42 8.99 -0.81
N THR A 149 11.13 9.98 0.02
CA THR A 149 12.01 10.39 1.12
C THR A 149 11.37 9.98 2.44
N LEU A 150 12.06 9.14 3.21
CA LEU A 150 11.62 8.76 4.55
C LEU A 150 12.44 9.47 5.62
N ILE A 151 11.72 10.15 6.51
CA ILE A 151 12.28 10.84 7.66
C ILE A 151 12.61 9.84 8.80
N PRO A 152 13.45 10.24 9.79
CA PRO A 152 13.85 9.35 10.89
C PRO A 152 12.69 8.72 11.67
N LEU A 153 11.58 9.43 11.84
CA LEU A 153 10.38 8.92 12.50
C LEU A 153 9.76 7.74 11.73
N SER A 154 9.48 7.92 10.44
CA SER A 154 8.95 6.85 9.58
C SER A 154 9.89 5.66 9.52
N LEU A 155 11.20 5.90 9.43
CA LEU A 155 12.20 4.83 9.46
C LEU A 155 12.20 4.06 10.79
N LYS A 156 11.88 4.71 11.91
CA LYS A 156 11.81 4.05 13.23
C LYS A 156 10.54 3.21 13.38
N ASP A 157 9.43 3.72 12.88
CA ASP A 157 8.10 3.14 13.13
C ASP A 157 7.66 2.15 12.03
N THR A 158 8.54 1.89 11.05
CA THR A 158 8.32 0.96 9.94
C THR A 158 9.52 0.04 9.72
N LEU A 159 9.37 -0.94 8.83
CA LEU A 159 10.41 -1.90 8.44
C LEU A 159 11.40 -1.34 7.42
N PHE A 160 11.25 -0.09 6.96
CA PHE A 160 12.08 0.46 5.89
C PHE A 160 13.59 0.48 6.20
N LYS A 161 13.98 0.55 7.48
CA LYS A 161 15.40 0.43 7.90
C LYS A 161 16.02 -0.93 7.56
N GLU A 162 15.19 -1.94 7.32
CA GLU A 162 15.60 -3.33 7.10
C GLU A 162 15.52 -3.72 5.63
N TYR A 163 14.98 -2.83 4.79
CA TYR A 163 14.80 -3.11 3.39
C TYR A 163 16.17 -3.16 2.71
N LYS A 164 16.29 -4.11 1.78
CA LYS A 164 17.49 -4.33 0.98
C LYS A 164 17.15 -4.11 -0.48
N ILE A 165 18.13 -3.63 -1.25
CA ILE A 165 18.02 -3.53 -2.70
C ILE A 165 17.61 -4.89 -3.29
N GLY A 166 16.72 -4.86 -4.28
CA GLY A 166 16.09 -6.03 -4.89
C GLY A 166 14.84 -6.53 -4.16
N ARG A 167 14.47 -5.95 -3.01
CA ARG A 167 13.21 -6.29 -2.32
C ARG A 167 12.02 -5.92 -3.20
N ARG A 168 11.12 -6.88 -3.41
CA ARG A 168 9.79 -6.66 -3.98
C ARG A 168 8.88 -6.01 -2.94
N ILE A 169 8.15 -4.98 -3.34
CA ILE A 169 7.34 -4.16 -2.43
C ILE A 169 5.91 -4.11 -2.93
N HIS A 170 4.94 -4.27 -2.03
CA HIS A 170 3.53 -4.06 -2.36
C HIS A 170 3.26 -2.59 -2.64
N ILE A 171 2.63 -2.31 -3.78
CA ILE A 171 2.25 -0.97 -4.19
C ILE A 171 0.74 -0.87 -4.27
N GLU A 172 0.20 0.10 -3.56
CA GLU A 172 -1.18 0.56 -3.68
C GLU A 172 -1.15 2.02 -4.15
N SER A 173 -1.68 2.26 -5.34
CA SER A 173 -1.89 3.60 -5.88
C SER A 173 -2.95 4.36 -5.10
N ASP A 174 -2.90 5.69 -5.18
CA ASP A 174 -3.95 6.53 -4.61
C ASP A 174 -5.32 6.15 -5.22
N LEU A 175 -6.30 5.95 -4.33
CA LEU A 175 -7.67 5.64 -4.70
C LEU A 175 -8.25 6.64 -5.70
N LEU A 176 -7.97 7.93 -5.52
CA LEU A 176 -8.43 8.98 -6.42
C LEU A 176 -7.78 8.85 -7.80
N ALA A 177 -6.47 8.58 -7.85
CA ALA A 177 -5.76 8.38 -9.11
C ALA A 177 -6.33 7.18 -9.89
N ARG A 178 -6.64 6.08 -9.20
CA ARG A 178 -7.26 4.88 -9.79
C ARG A 178 -8.62 5.19 -10.42
N TYR A 179 -9.50 5.88 -9.71
CA TYR A 179 -10.82 6.25 -10.24
C TYR A 179 -10.74 7.27 -11.36
N ILE A 180 -9.90 8.31 -11.24
CA ILE A 180 -9.70 9.30 -12.30
C ILE A 180 -9.18 8.61 -13.56
N ARG A 181 -8.19 7.74 -13.43
CA ARG A 181 -7.66 6.97 -14.58
C ARG A 181 -8.73 6.12 -15.24
N SER A 182 -9.55 5.41 -14.47
CA SER A 182 -10.65 4.61 -15.00
C SER A 182 -11.67 5.46 -15.77
N GLN A 183 -12.05 6.63 -15.25
CA GLN A 183 -12.97 7.55 -15.92
C GLN A 183 -12.37 8.15 -17.20
N LEU A 184 -11.08 8.51 -17.19
CA LEU A 184 -10.39 9.04 -18.37
C LEU A 184 -10.20 7.97 -19.46
N GLN A 185 -9.99 6.70 -19.09
CA GLN A 185 -9.91 5.59 -20.05
C GLN A 185 -11.27 5.20 -20.62
N ALA A 186 -12.36 5.39 -19.86
CA ALA A 186 -13.72 5.14 -20.33
C ALA A 186 -14.15 6.13 -21.43
N LYS A 187 -13.49 7.30 -21.52
CA LYS A 187 -13.70 8.25 -22.61
C LYS A 187 -12.89 7.84 -23.84
N LYS A 188 -13.51 7.07 -24.74
CA LYS A 188 -13.34 7.37 -26.18
C LYS A 188 -13.79 8.82 -26.37
N GLY A 189 -12.96 9.62 -27.04
CA GLY A 189 -13.00 11.08 -27.03
C GLY A 189 -14.41 11.67 -27.06
N LEU A 190 -14.65 12.65 -26.18
CA LEU A 190 -15.87 13.46 -26.25
C LEU A 190 -16.01 14.01 -27.67
N SER A 191 -17.17 13.82 -28.29
CA SER A 191 -17.45 14.52 -29.53
C SER A 191 -17.57 16.02 -29.26
N TRP A 192 -17.33 16.84 -30.27
CA TRP A 192 -17.55 18.29 -30.15
C TRP A 192 -19.00 18.64 -29.78
N GLU A 193 -19.98 17.82 -30.18
CA GLU A 193 -21.38 17.93 -29.74
C GLU A 193 -21.56 17.69 -28.24
N GLU A 194 -20.85 16.72 -27.66
CA GLU A 194 -20.92 16.47 -26.22
C GLU A 194 -20.28 17.61 -25.43
N VAL A 195 -19.21 18.21 -25.95
CA VAL A 195 -18.59 19.41 -25.38
C VAL A 195 -19.53 20.60 -25.44
N GLU A 196 -20.12 20.91 -26.62
CA GLU A 196 -21.11 21.98 -26.76
C GLU A 196 -22.31 21.78 -25.82
N ARG A 197 -22.85 20.57 -25.74
CA ARG A 197 -23.99 20.28 -24.86
C ARG A 197 -23.68 20.54 -23.38
N ILE A 198 -22.47 20.22 -22.94
CA ILE A 198 -22.03 20.51 -21.57
C ILE A 198 -21.85 22.03 -21.37
N SER A 199 -21.32 22.73 -22.38
CA SER A 199 -21.16 24.19 -22.37
C SER A 199 -22.49 24.97 -22.42
N TYR A 200 -23.57 24.40 -22.97
CA TYR A 200 -24.91 25.01 -22.96
C TYR A 200 -25.70 24.80 -21.66
N LEU A 201 -25.25 23.90 -20.78
CA LEU A 201 -25.91 23.61 -19.50
C LEU A 201 -25.42 24.49 -18.34
N TYR A 202 -24.49 25.40 -18.61
CA TYR A 202 -23.95 26.42 -17.70
C TYR A 202 -23.83 27.77 -18.42
#